data_AF-A0A849QLG4-F1
#
_entry.id   AF-A0A849QLG4-F1
#
_cell.length_a   1.000
_cell.length_b   1.000
_cell.length_c   1.000
_cell.angle_alpha   90.00
_cell.angle_beta   90.00
_cell.angle_gamma   90.00
#
_symmetry.space_group_name_H-M   'P 1'
#
loop_
_entity.id
_entity.type
_entity.pdbx_description
1 polymer ?
#
loop_
_entity_poly.entity_id
_entity_poly.type
_entity_poly.pdbx_seq_one_letter_code
_entity_poly.pdbx_strand_id
1 'polypeptide(L)'
;LVAPATANTVAKIVNGIADSLVTNTVAQTAKGDTPIYILPVDRVMGTVKTVAPNGREMNLKMRGVDISNSEKLAQMENITVLNSPAEIYDIVGIKKS
;
A
#
# COMPACT_ATOMS: atom_id res chain seq x y z
N LEU A 1 -7.91 4.79 -5.45
CA LEU A 1 -7.27 3.46 -5.33
C LEU A 1 -5.79 3.58 -5.61
N VAL A 2 -4.93 3.05 -4.74
CA VAL A 2 -3.49 2.92 -4.98
C VAL A 2 -3.12 1.45 -4.81
N ALA A 3 -2.82 0.77 -5.92
CA ALA A 3 -2.49 -0.65 -5.93
C ALA A 3 -1.56 -0.98 -7.10
N PRO A 4 -0.40 -1.63 -6.86
CA PRO A 4 0.24 -1.80 -5.56
C PRO A 4 0.75 -0.47 -4.97
N ALA A 5 0.88 -0.40 -3.64
CA ALA A 5 1.58 0.67 -2.94
C ALA A 5 2.88 0.13 -2.30
N THR A 6 4.03 0.70 -2.69
CA THR A 6 5.34 0.30 -2.14
C THR A 6 5.53 0.77 -0.70
N ALA A 7 6.43 0.16 0.09
CA ALA A 7 6.81 0.70 1.41
C ALA A 7 7.20 2.19 1.37
N ASN A 8 7.88 2.65 0.32
CA ASN A 8 8.23 4.06 0.16
C ASN A 8 6.97 4.94 -0.01
N THR A 9 6.01 4.51 -0.82
CA THR A 9 4.73 5.21 -0.98
C THR A 9 3.96 5.27 0.34
N VAL A 10 3.86 4.15 1.06
CA VAL A 10 3.19 4.05 2.36
C VAL A 10 3.85 4.97 3.38
N ALA A 11 5.19 4.92 3.49
CA ALA A 11 5.94 5.76 4.39
C ALA A 11 5.71 7.26 4.11
N LYS A 12 5.71 7.66 2.84
CA LYS A 12 5.42 9.05 2.46
C LYS A 12 4.02 9.47 2.87
N ILE A 13 3.00 8.65 2.60
CA ILE A 13 1.61 8.96 2.98
C ILE A 13 1.48 9.11 4.50
N VAL A 14 1.99 8.14 5.26
CA VAL A 14 1.93 8.14 6.74
C VAL A 14 2.63 9.35 7.35
N ASN A 15 3.70 9.84 6.72
CA ASN A 15 4.44 11.02 7.19
C ASN A 15 3.97 12.33 6.52
N GLY A 16 2.88 12.32 5.74
CA GLY A 16 2.33 13.52 5.10
C GLY A 16 3.18 14.09 3.95
N ILE A 17 4.08 13.29 3.37
CA ILE A 17 4.95 13.70 2.26
C ILE A 17 4.22 13.56 0.93
N ALA A 18 3.93 14.69 0.27
CA ALA A 18 3.16 14.79 -0.96
C ALA A 18 4.02 15.19 -2.18
N ASP A 19 5.19 14.57 -2.35
CA ASP A 19 6.22 14.93 -3.34
C ASP A 19 6.16 14.15 -4.68
N SER A 20 5.21 13.23 -4.82
CA SER A 20 4.98 12.45 -6.05
C SER A 20 3.52 12.57 -6.46
N LEU A 21 3.21 12.27 -7.73
CA LEU A 21 1.83 12.29 -8.22
C LEU A 21 0.91 11.47 -7.30
N VAL A 22 1.31 10.21 -7.02
CA VAL A 22 0.52 9.30 -6.19
C VAL A 22 0.32 9.84 -4.76
N THR A 23 1.39 10.28 -4.10
CA THR A 23 1.30 10.74 -2.71
C THR A 23 0.60 12.09 -2.58
N ASN A 24 0.75 12.98 -3.56
CA ASN A 24 -0.01 14.24 -3.62
C ASN A 24 -1.50 14.00 -3.86
N THR A 25 -1.87 13.11 -4.79
CA THR A 25 -3.28 12.75 -5.00
C THR A 25 -3.92 12.19 -3.73
N VAL A 26 -3.22 11.31 -3.01
CA VAL A 26 -3.70 10.80 -1.71
C VAL A 26 -3.88 11.94 -0.70
N ALA A 27 -2.88 12.81 -0.54
CA ALA A 27 -2.94 13.92 0.40
C ALA A 27 -4.06 14.93 0.10
N GLN A 28 -4.35 15.21 -1.17
CA GLN A 28 -5.47 16.09 -1.54
C GLN A 28 -6.82 15.39 -1.37
N THR A 29 -6.92 14.11 -1.72
CA THR A 29 -8.16 13.34 -1.57
C THR A 29 -8.54 13.22 -0.09
N ALA A 30 -7.54 13.07 0.80
CA ALA A 30 -7.74 12.97 2.24
C ALA A 30 -8.29 14.25 2.89
N LYS A 31 -8.34 15.38 2.18
CA LYS A 31 -8.96 16.62 2.66
C LYS A 31 -10.48 16.66 2.50
N GLY A 32 -11.06 15.69 1.80
CA GLY A 32 -12.50 15.57 1.64
C GLY A 32 -12.98 14.17 2.03
N ASP A 33 -14.25 13.90 1.74
CA ASP A 33 -14.93 12.66 2.15
C ASP A 33 -14.77 11.52 1.13
N THR A 34 -13.91 11.69 0.11
CA THR A 34 -13.72 10.67 -0.91
C THR A 34 -12.93 9.49 -0.33
N PRO A 35 -13.47 8.25 -0.35
CA PRO A 35 -12.79 7.11 0.24
C PRO A 35 -11.52 6.75 -0.52
N ILE A 36 -10.46 6.43 0.22
CA ILE A 36 -9.15 6.09 -0.32
C ILE A 36 -8.85 4.63 -0.01
N TYR A 37 -8.72 3.81 -1.05
CA TYR A 37 -8.33 2.41 -0.92
C TYR A 37 -6.86 2.23 -1.28
N ILE A 38 -6.08 1.55 -0.43
CA ILE A 38 -4.64 1.32 -0.65
C ILE A 38 -4.30 -0.15 -0.44
N LEU A 39 -3.62 -0.76 -1.41
CA LEU A 39 -3.05 -2.11 -1.33
C LEU A 39 -1.52 -2.03 -1.16
N PRO A 40 -0.99 -1.89 0.08
CA PRO A 40 0.43 -2.01 0.36
C PRO A 40 0.94 -3.42 0.07
N VAL A 41 2.12 -3.48 -0.56
CA VAL A 41 2.83 -4.75 -0.84
C VAL A 41 3.54 -5.30 0.39
N ASP A 42 3.71 -4.47 1.42
CA ASP A 42 4.62 -4.67 2.53
C ASP A 42 3.85 -4.67 3.87
N ARG A 43 3.31 -5.83 4.28
CA ARG A 43 2.35 -5.90 5.43
C ARG A 43 2.62 -6.95 6.48
N VAL A 44 3.29 -8.05 6.14
CA VAL A 44 3.41 -9.20 7.03
C VAL A 44 4.88 -9.43 7.33
N MET A 45 5.23 -9.40 8.62
CA MET A 45 6.59 -9.67 9.04
C MET A 45 7.04 -11.04 8.51
N GLY A 46 8.14 -11.04 7.76
CA GLY A 46 8.59 -12.25 7.11
C GLY A 46 9.73 -12.01 6.13
N THR A 47 10.23 -13.12 5.60
CA THR A 47 11.16 -13.13 4.48
C THR A 47 10.43 -13.69 3.27
N VAL A 48 10.25 -12.88 2.23
CA VAL A 48 9.67 -13.34 0.97
C VAL A 48 10.81 -13.78 0.06
N LYS A 49 10.81 -15.05 -0.33
CA LYS A 49 11.67 -15.53 -1.41
C LYS A 49 11.16 -14.94 -2.72
N THR A 50 12.03 -14.24 -3.42
CA THR A 50 11.77 -13.72 -4.75
C THR A 50 12.89 -14.13 -5.70
N VAL A 51 12.65 -14.02 -7.00
CA VAL A 51 13.64 -14.28 -8.04
C VAL A 51 13.97 -12.94 -8.67
N ALA A 52 15.24 -12.54 -8.60
CA ALA A 52 15.72 -11.36 -9.29
C ALA A 52 15.61 -11.55 -10.82
N PRO A 53 15.58 -10.47 -11.63
CA PRO A 53 15.47 -10.57 -13.08
C PRO A 53 16.55 -11.44 -13.76
N ASN A 54 17.69 -11.64 -13.08
CA ASN A 54 18.79 -12.50 -13.53
C ASN A 54 18.65 -13.97 -13.12
N GLY A 55 17.49 -14.39 -12.59
CA GLY A 55 17.21 -15.76 -12.16
C GLY A 55 17.74 -16.13 -10.78
N ARG A 56 18.41 -15.23 -10.06
CA ARG A 56 18.93 -15.53 -8.71
C ARG A 56 17.83 -15.42 -7.67
N GLU A 57 17.74 -16.42 -6.79
CA GLU A 57 16.91 -16.31 -5.59
C GLU A 57 17.45 -15.24 -4.64
N MET A 58 16.54 -14.41 -4.12
CA MET A 58 16.81 -13.38 -3.14
C MET A 58 15.74 -13.42 -2.05
N ASN A 59 16.17 -13.17 -0.83
CA ASN A 59 15.30 -13.04 0.33
C ASN A 59 15.01 -11.55 0.57
N LEU A 60 13.76 -11.14 0.38
CA LEU A 60 13.29 -9.82 0.78
C LEU A 60 12.83 -9.88 2.23
N LYS A 61 13.56 -9.21 3.12
CA LYS A 61 13.21 -9.09 4.54
C LYS A 61 12.41 -7.81 4.76
N MET A 62 11.20 -7.96 5.27
CA MET A 62 10.39 -6.84 5.72
C MET A 62 11.04 -6.17 6.93
N ARG A 63 11.19 -4.84 6.92
CA ARG A 63 11.74 -4.11 8.07
C ARG A 63 10.60 -3.76 9.02
N GLY A 64 10.89 -3.67 10.33
CA GLY A 64 9.89 -3.30 11.33
C GLY A 64 9.22 -1.94 11.05
N VAL A 65 9.96 -1.00 10.45
CA VAL A 65 9.41 0.30 10.02
C VAL A 65 8.36 0.17 8.93
N ASP A 66 8.50 -0.78 8.01
CA ASP A 66 7.54 -0.99 6.92
C ASP A 66 6.21 -1.51 7.50
N ILE A 67 6.28 -2.40 8.50
CA ILE A 67 5.11 -2.90 9.24
C ILE A 67 4.45 -1.77 10.04
N SER A 68 5.23 -1.02 10.82
CA SER A 68 4.70 0.09 11.62
C SER A 68 4.03 1.17 10.75
N ASN A 69 4.58 1.44 9.56
CA ASN A 69 3.94 2.37 8.62
C ASN A 69 2.62 1.80 8.07
N SER A 70 2.58 0.52 7.71
CA SER A 70 1.33 -0.13 7.27
C SER A 70 0.26 -0.13 8.37
N GLU A 71 0.64 -0.32 9.63
CA GLU A 71 -0.28 -0.20 10.79
C GLU A 71 -0.80 1.23 10.96
N LYS A 72 0.09 2.23 10.91
CA LYS A 72 -0.31 3.65 10.99
C LYS A 72 -1.23 4.05 9.84
N LEU A 73 -0.94 3.57 8.63
CA LEU A 73 -1.78 3.82 7.45
C LEU A 73 -3.21 3.32 7.67
N ALA A 74 -3.39 2.18 8.34
CA ALA A 74 -4.70 1.60 8.64
C ALA A 74 -5.49 2.38 9.70
N GLN A 75 -4.84 3.30 10.43
CA GLN A 75 -5.50 4.17 11.40
C GLN A 75 -5.79 5.58 10.84
N MET A 76 -5.38 5.88 9.61
CA MET A 76 -5.62 7.19 9.00
C MET A 76 -7.08 7.31 8.56
N GLU A 77 -7.67 8.48 8.82
CA GLU A 77 -9.03 8.83 8.40
C GLU A 77 -9.20 8.70 6.87
N ASN A 78 -10.37 8.26 6.43
CA ASN A 78 -10.75 8.08 5.03
C ASN A 78 -9.88 7.10 4.22
N ILE A 79 -8.97 6.36 4.87
CA ILE A 79 -8.13 5.33 4.25
C ILE A 79 -8.59 3.93 4.66
N THR A 80 -8.85 3.06 3.68
CA THR A 80 -9.09 1.63 3.84
C THR A 80 -7.95 0.85 3.22
N VAL A 81 -7.32 -0.04 4.01
CA VAL A 81 -6.12 -0.76 3.59
C VAL A 81 -6.47 -2.19 3.17
N LEU A 82 -6.39 -2.49 1.87
CA LEU A 82 -6.87 -3.74 1.25
C LEU A 82 -5.97 -4.93 1.48
N ASN A 83 -6.43 -6.07 1.96
CA ASN A 83 -5.54 -7.19 2.32
C ASN A 83 -5.10 -8.05 1.12
N SER A 84 -5.82 -7.96 0.01
CA SER A 84 -5.55 -8.74 -1.19
C SER A 84 -5.97 -8.01 -2.47
N PRO A 85 -5.38 -8.36 -3.63
CA PRO A 85 -5.88 -7.89 -4.92
C PRO A 85 -7.34 -8.26 -5.19
N ALA A 86 -7.87 -9.31 -4.54
CA ALA A 86 -9.25 -9.75 -4.72
C ALA A 86 -10.27 -8.71 -4.24
N GLU A 87 -9.95 -7.96 -3.19
CA GLU A 87 -10.82 -6.90 -2.66
C GLU A 87 -10.99 -5.72 -3.64
N ILE A 88 -10.08 -5.57 -4.61
CA ILE A 88 -10.20 -4.51 -5.63
C ILE A 88 -11.47 -4.72 -6.46
N TYR A 89 -11.80 -5.97 -6.83
CA TYR A 89 -12.97 -6.29 -7.64
C TYR A 89 -14.27 -5.85 -6.97
N ASP A 90 -14.37 -6.04 -5.65
CA ASP A 90 -15.53 -5.63 -4.85
C ASP A 90 -15.70 -4.10 -4.88
N ILE A 91 -14.59 -3.36 -4.80
CA ILE A 91 -14.57 -1.89 -4.79
C ILE A 91 -14.91 -1.31 -6.16
N VAL A 92 -14.46 -1.93 -7.25
CA VAL A 92 -14.74 -1.46 -8.61
C VAL A 92 -16.02 -2.03 -9.21
N GLY A 93 -16.76 -2.87 -8.46
CA GLY A 93 -18.05 -3.42 -8.88
C GLY A 93 -17.96 -4.46 -10.01
N ILE A 94 -16.83 -5.16 -10.13
CA ILE A 94 -16.61 -6.17 -11.17
C ILE A 94 -16.79 -7.57 -10.59
N LYS A 95 -17.56 -8.44 -11.26
CA LYS A 95 -17.66 -9.85 -10.86
C LYS A 95 -16.32 -10.55 -11.07
N LYS A 96 -15.88 -11.29 -10.06
CA LYS A 96 -14.73 -12.17 -10.13
C LYS A 96 -15.01 -13.30 -11.15
N SER A 97 -14.23 -13.38 -12.21
CA SER A 97 -14.27 -14.44 -13.24
C SER A 97 -13.55 -15.70 -12.77
#